data_AF-A0A1Y3Q8X4-F1
#
_entry.id   AF-A0A1Y3Q8X4-F1
#
_cell.length_a   1.000
_cell.length_b   1.000
_cell.length_c   1.000
_cell.angle_alpha   90.00
_cell.angle_beta   90.00
_cell.angle_gamma   90.00
#
_symmetry.space_group_name_H-M   'P 1'
#
loop_
_entity.id
_entity.type
_entity.pdbx_description
1 polymer ?
#
loop_
_entity_poly.entity_id
_entity_poly.type
_entity_poly.pdbx_seq_one_letter_code
_entity_poly.pdbx_strand_id
1 'polypeptide(L)'
;MRQVATNTAGRGKFKPLSMSSKEYKTFAKQREPARSVFANCVRAFVTGGLICVLGQAIQNGYMSWLKLSATQAANPTVATLIFISVLLTCLGVYDRLAQWAGAGSAVPVTGFANSMCSAALEHRAEGLVLGVGGNMFKLAGSVIVYGTVAAFVIGLIHVIFGIRGH
;
A
#
# COMPACT_ATOMS: atom_id res chain seq x y z
N MET A 1 -48.82 -32.36 -36.90
CA MET A 1 -48.20 -33.13 -35.79
C MET A 1 -46.74 -32.69 -35.70
N ARG A 2 -46.15 -32.14 -34.62
CA ARG A 2 -46.55 -31.75 -33.27
C ARG A 2 -45.67 -30.55 -32.90
N GLN A 3 -46.26 -29.49 -32.35
CA GLN A 3 -45.52 -28.49 -31.58
C GLN A 3 -45.06 -29.15 -30.27
N VAL A 4 -43.78 -29.04 -29.93
CA VAL A 4 -43.29 -29.35 -28.58
C VAL A 4 -43.11 -28.01 -27.86
N ALA A 5 -44.02 -27.75 -26.94
CA ALA A 5 -43.92 -26.68 -25.97
C ALA A 5 -42.75 -26.99 -25.01
N THR A 6 -41.83 -26.04 -24.85
CA THR A 6 -41.01 -25.93 -23.63
C THR A 6 -41.30 -24.60 -22.97
N ASN A 7 -41.77 -24.75 -21.74
CA ASN A 7 -42.41 -23.79 -20.87
C ASN A 7 -41.45 -22.68 -20.39
N THR A 8 -41.99 -21.49 -20.24
CA THR A 8 -41.36 -20.28 -19.71
C THR A 8 -41.09 -20.41 -18.22
N ALA A 9 -39.86 -20.17 -17.76
CA ALA A 9 -39.59 -19.79 -16.37
C ALA A 9 -38.28 -19.00 -16.22
N GLY A 10 -38.39 -17.70 -15.88
CA GLY A 10 -37.37 -17.00 -15.09
C GLY A 10 -36.22 -16.28 -15.80
N ARG A 11 -36.46 -15.54 -16.90
CA ARG A 11 -35.49 -14.53 -17.38
C ARG A 11 -35.90 -13.13 -16.92
N GLY A 12 -35.32 -12.67 -15.82
CA GLY A 12 -35.32 -11.26 -15.44
C GLY A 12 -34.83 -10.42 -16.62
N LYS A 13 -35.61 -9.39 -16.96
CA LYS A 13 -35.39 -8.52 -18.12
C LYS A 13 -33.96 -7.95 -18.15
N PHE A 14 -33.11 -8.43 -19.05
CA PHE A 14 -31.84 -7.80 -19.35
C PHE A 14 -32.11 -6.54 -20.20
N LYS A 15 -31.94 -5.36 -19.61
CA LYS A 15 -32.02 -4.06 -20.31
C LYS A 15 -30.62 -3.65 -20.77
N PRO A 16 -30.37 -3.43 -22.08
CA PRO A 16 -29.05 -3.02 -22.56
C PRO A 16 -28.77 -1.54 -22.26
N LEU A 17 -27.56 -1.29 -21.72
CA LEU A 17 -26.69 -0.09 -21.82
C LEU A 17 -27.28 1.32 -21.60
N SER A 18 -28.16 1.50 -20.62
CA SER A 18 -28.39 2.82 -20.00
C SER A 18 -28.94 2.63 -18.58
N MET A 19 -28.07 2.22 -17.65
CA MET A 19 -28.37 2.31 -16.24
C MET A 19 -28.02 3.73 -15.80
N SER A 20 -28.95 4.42 -15.14
CA SER A 20 -28.66 5.67 -14.44
C SER A 20 -27.51 5.44 -13.46
N SER A 21 -26.59 6.40 -13.28
CA SER A 21 -25.49 6.30 -12.31
C SER A 21 -25.96 5.91 -10.90
N LYS A 22 -27.23 6.21 -10.55
CA LYS A 22 -27.86 5.79 -9.28
C LYS A 22 -28.26 4.30 -9.26
N GLU A 23 -28.83 3.78 -10.35
CA GLU A 23 -29.17 2.35 -10.45
C GLU A 23 -27.91 1.50 -10.52
N TYR A 24 -26.89 1.92 -11.27
CA TYR A 24 -25.59 1.22 -11.30
C TYR A 24 -24.95 1.17 -9.90
N LYS A 25 -24.96 2.29 -9.16
CA LYS A 25 -24.47 2.33 -7.77
C LYS A 25 -25.25 1.39 -6.85
N THR A 26 -26.56 1.28 -7.03
CA THR A 26 -27.41 0.39 -6.21
C THR A 26 -27.17 -1.07 -6.56
N PHE A 27 -27.06 -1.41 -7.85
CA PHE A 27 -26.70 -2.73 -8.34
C PHE A 27 -25.28 -3.15 -7.90
N ALA A 28 -24.31 -2.23 -7.92
CA ALA A 28 -22.95 -2.48 -7.45
C ALA A 28 -22.92 -2.70 -5.93
N LYS A 29 -23.61 -1.87 -5.15
CA LYS A 29 -23.66 -1.96 -3.68
C LYS A 29 -24.33 -3.25 -3.18
N GLN A 30 -25.25 -3.83 -3.96
CA GLN A 30 -25.85 -5.14 -3.65
C GLN A 30 -24.93 -6.33 -3.93
N ARG A 31 -23.90 -6.16 -4.76
CA ARG A 31 -22.94 -7.22 -5.13
C ARG A 31 -21.56 -7.03 -4.50
N GLU A 32 -21.31 -5.91 -3.84
CA GLU A 32 -20.07 -5.69 -3.09
C GLU A 32 -20.06 -6.61 -1.85
N PRO A 33 -19.02 -7.44 -1.68
CA PRO A 33 -18.86 -8.21 -0.45
C PRO A 33 -18.72 -7.25 0.73
N ALA A 34 -19.52 -7.45 1.78
CA ALA A 34 -19.43 -6.69 3.01
C ALA A 34 -18.04 -6.89 3.63
N ARG A 35 -17.16 -5.90 3.48
CA ARG A 35 -15.81 -5.96 4.06
C ARG A 35 -15.93 -5.70 5.56
N SER A 36 -15.53 -6.64 6.40
CA SER A 36 -15.50 -6.43 7.85
C SER A 36 -14.40 -5.43 8.20
N VAL A 37 -14.77 -4.16 8.30
CA VAL A 37 -13.85 -3.04 8.60
C VAL A 37 -13.02 -3.34 9.85
N PHE A 38 -13.67 -3.81 10.92
CA PHE A 38 -13.00 -4.15 12.17
C PHE A 38 -11.94 -5.26 12.00
N ALA A 39 -12.25 -6.34 11.29
CA ALA A 39 -11.29 -7.44 11.09
C ALA A 39 -10.10 -7.00 10.22
N ASN A 40 -10.34 -6.15 9.22
CA ASN A 40 -9.26 -5.57 8.41
C ASN A 40 -8.39 -4.60 9.22
N CYS A 41 -8.99 -3.81 10.10
CA CYS A 41 -8.25 -2.94 11.02
C CYS A 41 -7.36 -3.74 11.97
N VAL A 42 -7.88 -4.81 12.59
CA VAL A 42 -7.09 -5.68 13.48
C VAL A 42 -5.94 -6.33 12.69
N ARG A 43 -6.20 -6.88 11.51
CA ARG A 43 -5.15 -7.44 10.64
C ARG A 43 -4.09 -6.40 10.29
N ALA A 44 -4.49 -5.19 9.90
CA ALA A 44 -3.57 -4.11 9.56
C ALA A 44 -2.72 -3.66 10.77
N PHE A 45 -3.32 -3.57 11.95
CA PHE A 45 -2.60 -3.23 13.17
C PHE A 45 -1.56 -4.29 13.54
N VAL A 46 -1.96 -5.57 13.51
CA VAL A 46 -1.05 -6.69 13.83
C VAL A 46 0.10 -6.77 12.82
N THR A 47 -0.18 -6.65 11.52
CA THR A 47 0.87 -6.76 10.49
C THR A 47 1.82 -5.56 10.51
N GLY A 48 1.30 -4.34 10.70
CA GLY A 48 2.14 -3.16 10.90
C GLY A 48 3.01 -3.27 12.15
N GLY A 49 2.42 -3.71 13.28
CA GLY A 49 3.14 -3.95 14.52
C GLY A 49 4.24 -5.00 14.40
N LEU A 50 3.97 -6.11 13.70
CA LEU A 50 4.97 -7.15 13.44
C LEU A 50 6.15 -6.62 12.61
N ILE A 51 5.90 -5.80 11.59
CA ILE A 51 6.97 -5.17 10.79
C ILE A 51 7.83 -4.25 11.66
N CYS A 52 7.20 -3.48 12.57
CA CYS A 52 7.94 -2.63 13.51
C CYS A 52 8.79 -3.46 14.48
N VAL A 53 8.27 -4.56 15.02
CA VAL A 53 9.02 -5.47 15.89
C VAL A 53 10.21 -6.09 15.16
N LEU A 54 10.04 -6.47 13.89
CA LEU A 54 11.14 -6.94 13.05
C LEU A 54 12.22 -5.87 12.84
N GLY A 55 11.80 -4.62 12.59
CA GLY A 55 12.73 -3.49 12.49
C GLY A 55 13.53 -3.26 13.78
N GLN A 56 12.85 -3.27 14.93
CA GLN A 56 13.51 -3.16 16.23
C GLN A 56 14.47 -4.33 16.50
N ALA A 57 14.11 -5.55 16.13
CA ALA A 57 14.98 -6.72 16.27
C ALA A 57 16.27 -6.57 15.44
N ILE A 58 16.17 -6.10 14.20
CA ILE A 58 17.33 -5.83 13.33
C ILE A 58 18.19 -4.70 13.93
N GLN A 59 17.56 -3.62 14.40
CA GLN A 59 18.28 -2.50 15.03
C GLN A 59 19.03 -2.95 16.29
N ASN A 60 18.39 -3.76 17.14
CA ASN A 60 19.03 -4.34 18.32
C ASN A 60 20.19 -5.27 17.94
N GLY A 61 20.06 -6.03 16.85
CA GLY A 61 21.15 -6.82 16.29
C GLY A 61 22.35 -5.96 15.90
N TYR A 62 22.12 -4.84 15.20
CA TYR A 62 23.19 -3.90 14.87
C TYR A 62 23.83 -3.25 16.10
N MET A 63 23.03 -2.86 17.10
CA MET A 63 23.57 -2.32 18.35
C MET A 63 24.39 -3.37 19.11
N SER A 64 23.99 -4.64 19.07
CA SER A 64 24.66 -5.72 19.81
C SER A 64 25.94 -6.22 19.11
N TRP A 65 25.88 -6.43 17.80
CA TRP A 65 26.99 -7.02 17.02
C TRP A 65 28.00 -5.97 16.54
N LEU A 66 27.52 -4.79 16.11
CA LEU A 66 28.37 -3.71 15.58
C LEU A 66 28.64 -2.61 16.61
N LYS A 67 28.08 -2.71 17.83
CA LYS A 67 28.22 -1.72 18.92
C LYS A 67 27.88 -0.29 18.48
N LEU A 68 26.95 -0.17 17.53
CA LEU A 68 26.47 1.12 17.04
C LEU A 68 25.52 1.74 18.07
N SER A 69 25.51 3.07 18.15
CA SER A 69 24.48 3.77 18.91
C SER A 69 23.10 3.59 18.25
N ALA A 70 22.02 3.81 19.01
CA ALA A 70 20.66 3.67 18.48
C ALA A 70 20.42 4.54 17.23
N THR A 71 20.95 5.76 17.22
CA THR A 71 20.89 6.68 16.08
C THR A 71 21.71 6.20 14.89
N GLN A 72 22.89 5.63 15.12
CA GLN A 72 23.73 5.07 14.06
C GLN A 72 23.14 3.78 13.47
N ALA A 73 22.47 2.97 14.30
CA ALA A 73 21.84 1.71 13.89
C ALA A 73 20.52 1.91 13.12
N ALA A 74 19.86 3.07 13.25
CA ALA A 74 18.59 3.34 12.58
C ALA A 74 18.70 3.34 11.05
N ASN A 75 19.70 4.04 10.50
CA ASN A 75 19.94 4.11 9.06
C ASN A 75 20.15 2.74 8.40
N PRO A 76 21.08 1.88 8.88
CA PRO A 76 21.26 0.55 8.30
C PRO A 76 20.05 -0.36 8.52
N THR A 77 19.27 -0.18 9.60
CA THR A 77 18.03 -0.93 9.81
C THR A 77 17.02 -0.66 8.71
N VAL A 78 16.75 0.62 8.43
CA VAL A 78 15.82 1.02 7.37
C VAL A 78 16.31 0.53 6.00
N ALA A 79 17.61 0.66 5.71
CA ALA A 79 18.20 0.19 4.46
C ALA A 79 18.00 -1.32 4.26
N THR A 80 18.24 -2.12 5.31
CA THR A 80 18.07 -3.58 5.29
C THR A 80 16.62 -3.99 5.11
N LEU A 81 15.68 -3.32 5.79
CA LEU A 81 14.24 -3.55 5.61
C LEU A 81 13.79 -3.25 4.18
N ILE A 82 14.26 -2.13 3.60
CA ILE A 82 13.98 -1.79 2.19
C ILE A 82 14.55 -2.87 1.28
N PHE A 83 15.80 -3.29 1.49
CA PHE A 83 16.45 -4.31 0.66
C PHE A 83 15.71 -5.64 0.70
N ILE A 84 15.37 -6.14 1.89
CA ILE A 84 14.60 -7.39 2.06
C ILE A 84 13.23 -7.26 1.37
N SER A 85 12.56 -6.11 1.55
CA SER A 85 11.27 -5.86 0.92
C SER A 85 11.36 -5.91 -0.61
N VAL A 86 12.31 -5.20 -1.21
CA VAL A 86 12.53 -5.19 -2.67
C VAL A 86 12.88 -6.60 -3.17
N LEU A 87 13.74 -7.33 -2.46
CA LEU A 87 14.09 -8.71 -2.81
C LEU A 87 12.86 -9.62 -2.82
N LEU A 88 12.04 -9.57 -1.77
CA LEU A 88 10.81 -10.35 -1.67
C LEU A 88 9.75 -9.92 -2.71
N THR A 89 9.76 -8.65 -3.12
CA THR A 89 8.90 -8.11 -4.19
C THR A 89 9.31 -8.71 -5.53
N CYS A 90 10.61 -8.68 -5.86
CA CYS A 90 11.13 -9.29 -7.08
C CYS A 90 10.87 -10.80 -7.16
N LEU A 91 10.84 -11.49 -6.02
CA LEU A 91 10.49 -12.91 -5.92
C LEU A 91 8.96 -13.17 -5.98
N GLY A 92 8.13 -12.14 -6.00
CA GLY A 92 6.66 -12.23 -6.01
C GLY A 92 6.03 -12.71 -4.70
N VAL A 93 6.82 -12.87 -3.65
CA VAL A 93 6.35 -13.33 -2.33
C VAL A 93 5.75 -12.17 -1.54
N TYR A 94 6.36 -10.98 -1.62
CA TYR A 94 5.90 -9.81 -0.88
C TYR A 94 4.48 -9.41 -1.30
N ASP A 95 4.16 -9.40 -2.59
CA ASP A 95 2.84 -9.00 -3.07
C ASP A 95 1.72 -9.91 -2.52
N ARG A 96 1.97 -11.23 -2.40
CA ARG A 96 1.01 -12.16 -1.79
C ARG A 96 0.82 -11.91 -0.31
N LEU A 97 1.92 -11.67 0.41
CA LEU A 97 1.88 -11.31 1.82
C LEU A 97 1.17 -9.97 2.02
N ALA A 98 1.39 -8.99 1.15
CA ALA A 98 0.80 -7.67 1.21
C ALA A 98 -0.71 -7.69 0.95
N GLN A 99 -1.17 -8.49 -0.02
CA GLN A 99 -2.60 -8.69 -0.27
C GLN A 99 -3.33 -9.28 0.95
N TRP A 100 -2.66 -10.16 1.71
CA TRP A 100 -3.20 -10.70 2.95
C TRP A 100 -3.04 -9.75 4.14
N ALA A 101 -1.94 -9.02 4.24
CA ALA A 101 -1.68 -8.09 5.33
C ALA A 101 -2.51 -6.79 5.22
N GLY A 102 -2.97 -6.48 4.01
CA GLY A 102 -3.82 -5.33 3.72
C GLY A 102 -3.10 -4.01 3.99
N ALA A 103 -3.80 -3.06 4.62
CA ALA A 103 -3.26 -1.73 4.87
C ALA A 103 -1.99 -1.74 5.76
N GLY A 104 -1.83 -2.75 6.63
CA GLY A 104 -0.72 -2.79 7.58
C GLY A 104 0.65 -3.06 6.97
N SER A 105 0.72 -3.68 5.79
CA SER A 105 1.98 -3.83 5.02
C SER A 105 2.26 -2.65 4.09
N ALA A 106 1.29 -1.78 3.85
CA ALA A 106 1.42 -0.61 2.97
C ALA A 106 1.92 0.63 3.70
N VAL A 107 1.63 0.77 5.00
CA VAL A 107 1.99 1.92 5.83
C VAL A 107 3.50 1.99 6.17
N PRO A 108 4.19 0.88 6.53
CA PRO A 108 5.62 0.91 6.83
C PRO A 108 6.48 1.19 5.60
N VAL A 109 7.76 1.53 5.81
CA VAL A 109 8.74 1.82 4.74
C VAL A 109 8.89 0.66 3.72
N THR A 110 8.63 -0.58 4.15
CA THR A 110 8.62 -1.77 3.29
C THR A 110 7.48 -1.72 2.27
N GLY A 111 6.30 -1.21 2.64
CA GLY A 111 5.18 -1.03 1.73
C GLY A 111 5.49 -0.06 0.60
N PHE A 112 6.11 1.08 0.94
CA PHE A 112 6.59 2.04 -0.05
C PHE A 112 7.65 1.41 -0.97
N ALA A 113 8.59 0.64 -0.42
CA ALA A 113 9.60 -0.07 -1.20
C ALA A 113 8.99 -1.10 -2.17
N ASN A 114 7.97 -1.85 -1.75
CA ASN A 114 7.20 -2.75 -2.62
C ASN A 114 6.56 -1.99 -3.77
N SER A 115 5.79 -0.93 -3.49
CA SER A 115 5.13 -0.13 -4.54
C SER A 115 6.12 0.46 -5.56
N MET A 116 7.28 0.94 -5.09
CA MET A 116 8.34 1.45 -5.97
C MET A 116 8.94 0.34 -6.84
N CYS A 117 9.21 -0.83 -6.26
CA CYS A 117 9.74 -1.98 -6.98
C CYS A 117 8.73 -2.54 -7.99
N SER A 118 7.47 -2.71 -7.61
CA SER A 118 6.40 -3.14 -8.51
C SER A 118 6.23 -2.16 -9.68
N ALA A 119 6.28 -0.85 -9.44
CA ALA A 119 6.24 0.15 -10.52
C ALA A 119 7.43 0.03 -11.48
N ALA A 120 8.62 -0.27 -10.96
CA ALA A 120 9.81 -0.51 -11.75
C ALA A 120 9.72 -1.79 -12.61
N LEU A 121 9.14 -2.86 -12.04
CA LEU A 121 8.97 -4.14 -12.73
C LEU A 121 7.92 -4.05 -13.84
N GLU A 122 6.76 -3.45 -13.54
CA GLU A 122 5.64 -3.31 -14.48
C GLU A 122 6.01 -2.45 -15.70
N HIS A 123 6.65 -1.31 -15.47
CA HIS A 123 6.99 -0.36 -16.55
C HIS A 123 8.39 -0.58 -17.13
N ARG A 124 9.01 -1.74 -16.89
CA ARG A 124 10.32 -2.08 -17.45
C ARG A 124 10.29 -2.12 -18.98
N ALA A 125 9.18 -2.56 -19.56
CA ALA A 125 8.99 -2.65 -21.01
C ALA A 125 8.98 -1.27 -21.69
N GLU A 126 8.65 -0.21 -20.96
CA GLU A 126 8.63 1.18 -21.45
C GLU A 126 10.03 1.85 -21.41
N GLY A 127 11.06 1.11 -21.02
CA GLY A 127 12.45 1.57 -20.95
C GLY A 127 12.85 2.15 -19.58
N LEU A 128 14.15 2.31 -19.36
CA LEU A 128 14.70 2.66 -18.04
C LEU A 128 14.39 4.09 -17.60
N VAL A 129 14.36 5.05 -18.54
CA VAL A 129 14.20 6.47 -18.20
C VAL A 129 12.72 6.87 -18.19
N LEU A 130 12.02 6.64 -19.30
CA LEU A 130 10.62 7.06 -19.45
C LEU A 130 9.64 6.14 -18.71
N GLY A 131 9.89 4.83 -18.73
CA GLY A 131 9.10 3.82 -18.03
C GLY A 131 9.44 3.72 -16.54
N VAL A 132 10.60 3.11 -16.23
CA VAL A 132 11.00 2.81 -14.86
C VAL A 132 11.23 4.09 -14.05
N GLY A 133 12.14 4.95 -14.51
CA GLY A 133 12.49 6.19 -13.82
C GLY A 133 11.28 7.12 -13.68
N GLY A 134 10.53 7.34 -14.75
CA GLY A 134 9.35 8.19 -14.76
C GLY A 134 8.27 7.75 -13.77
N ASN A 135 7.92 6.46 -13.71
CA ASN A 135 6.86 5.97 -12.83
C ASN A 135 7.30 5.86 -11.36
N MET A 136 8.55 5.44 -11.10
CA MET A 136 9.12 5.50 -9.76
C MET A 136 9.20 6.95 -9.24
N PHE A 137 9.58 7.91 -10.10
CA PHE A 137 9.67 9.31 -9.72
C PHE A 137 8.30 9.94 -9.46
N LYS A 138 7.25 9.57 -10.20
CA LYS A 138 5.88 10.04 -9.89
C LYS A 138 5.45 9.62 -8.47
N LEU A 139 5.70 8.37 -8.10
CA LEU A 139 5.41 7.86 -6.75
C LEU A 139 6.25 8.58 -5.69
N ALA A 140 7.58 8.57 -5.81
CA ALA A 140 8.47 9.20 -4.84
C ALA A 140 8.32 10.72 -4.76
N GLY A 141 8.15 11.38 -5.91
CA GLY A 141 7.97 12.82 -6.03
C GLY A 141 6.74 13.30 -5.26
N SER A 142 5.61 12.58 -5.35
CA SER A 142 4.42 12.90 -4.57
C SER A 142 4.69 12.88 -3.06
N VAL A 143 5.38 11.85 -2.57
CA VAL A 143 5.73 11.71 -1.15
C VAL A 143 6.66 12.83 -0.69
N ILE A 144 7.68 13.15 -1.49
CA ILE A 144 8.64 14.23 -1.17
C ILE A 144 7.93 15.59 -1.11
N VAL A 145 7.06 15.89 -2.09
CA VAL A 145 6.34 17.17 -2.13
C VAL A 145 5.41 17.30 -0.92
N TYR A 146 4.56 16.31 -0.66
CA TYR A 146 3.63 16.39 0.48
C TYR A 146 4.37 16.37 1.82
N GLY A 147 5.43 15.57 1.95
CA GLY A 147 6.24 15.51 3.17
C GLY A 147 6.93 16.83 3.46
N THR A 148 7.53 17.46 2.45
CA THR A 148 8.23 18.75 2.60
C THR A 148 7.25 19.88 2.90
N VAL A 149 6.12 19.95 2.19
CA VAL A 149 5.10 20.98 2.43
C VAL A 149 4.47 20.82 3.83
N ALA A 150 4.18 19.59 4.25
CA ALA A 150 3.68 19.33 5.60
C ALA A 150 4.72 19.74 6.66
N ALA A 151 5.99 19.37 6.49
CA ALA A 151 7.07 19.77 7.39
C ALA A 151 7.22 21.31 7.45
N PHE A 152 7.10 22.00 6.33
CA PHE A 152 7.13 23.46 6.27
C PHE A 152 5.97 24.10 7.04
N VAL A 153 4.73 23.62 6.83
CA VAL A 153 3.54 24.13 7.54
C VAL A 153 3.65 23.89 9.04
N ILE A 154 4.04 22.68 9.47
CA ILE A 154 4.27 22.37 10.88
C ILE A 154 5.39 23.24 11.46
N GLY A 155 6.47 23.47 10.70
CA GLY A 155 7.55 24.38 11.07
C GLY A 155 7.06 25.81 11.27
N LEU A 156 6.21 26.34 10.37
CA LEU A 156 5.60 27.66 10.51
C LEU A 156 4.70 27.76 11.74
N ILE A 157 3.85 26.74 11.98
CA ILE A 157 3.01 26.67 13.17
C ILE A 157 3.88 26.71 14.43
N HIS A 158 4.97 25.93 14.46
CA HIS A 158 5.88 25.86 15.60
C HIS A 158 6.56 27.22 15.87
N VAL A 159 6.94 27.95 14.83
CA VAL A 159 7.56 29.29 14.94
C VAL A 159 6.55 30.34 15.40
N ILE A 160 5.32 30.34 14.85
CA ILE A 160 4.30 31.37 15.13
C ILE A 160 3.66 31.18 16.51
N PHE A 161 3.28 29.95 16.84
CA PHE A 161 2.61 29.66 18.11
C PHE A 161 3.59 29.43 19.26
N GLY A 162 4.89 29.51 18.98
CA GLY A 162 5.92 29.47 20.01
C GLY A 162 5.74 28.30 20.95
N ILE A 163 5.59 27.08 20.41
CA ILE A 163 5.79 25.86 21.20
C ILE A 163 7.30 25.83 21.52
N ARG A 164 7.72 26.76 22.39
CA ARG A 164 9.00 26.75 23.10
C ARG A 164 8.88 25.59 24.08
N GLY A 165 9.01 24.38 23.54
CA GLY A 165 9.51 23.26 24.33
C GLY A 165 10.88 23.67 24.84
N HIS A 166 11.03 23.62 26.16
CA HIS A 166 12.33 23.63 26.85
C HIS A 166 13.33 22.68 26.19
#